data_AF-A0A928VWB8-F1
#
_entry.id   AF-A0A928VWB8-F1
#
_cell.length_a   1.000
_cell.length_b   1.000
_cell.length_c   1.000
_cell.angle_alpha   90.00
_cell.angle_beta   90.00
_cell.angle_gamma   90.00
#
_symmetry.space_group_name_H-M   'P 1'
#
loop_
_entity.id
_entity.type
_entity.pdbx_description
1 polymer ?
#
loop_
_entity_poly.entity_id
_entity_poly.type
_entity_poly.pdbx_seq_one_letter_code
_entity_poly.pdbx_strand_id
1 'polypeptide(L)'
;MVSLSQQSLSLDRAAFIDVLANTENLLVIQDLDGVCMGLVKDPLDRTIDRAYVEAVSAFEGHFFVLTNGEHIGKRGVNGIIDRAYPGVDAAEKQLYLPGLAAGGVQWQNRDGQVSHPGVSDGELAFLKEVPQRIATELREFFATHSHDISPTELDRGIESSVLDNVASPTANLNTLYEMLSETDNLSLYPELQRRTEALMDSLLQEASQQGMEDSFFVHYAPNLGRDSSDLEIVWFADDRSSGTTDFQFMLRGAIKEAGVLALLNRYYYQRTGKYPLGEDFSARQAPKSEADLLTLVDRHCDRALMPTIIGVGDTVTSQIVETPDGPQAKRGGSDRNFLQLIQAIGRIFDRENVTVYIDSSGGELKNRKPIPLAQVDGKLVATEGPGDPKDTDDPLTLNLVFPDGYRKYCEAFQTAAKRRQNGG
;
A
#
# COMPACT_ATOMS: atom_id res chain seq x y z
N MET A 1 -15.29 -23.23 -20.69
CA MET A 1 -15.48 -22.04 -19.84
C MET A 1 -14.43 -21.03 -20.24
N VAL A 2 -14.77 -19.74 -20.27
CA VAL A 2 -13.82 -18.65 -20.55
C VAL A 2 -12.87 -18.54 -19.34
N SER A 3 -11.57 -18.44 -19.58
CA SER A 3 -10.57 -18.29 -18.51
C SER A 3 -10.82 -17.03 -17.69
N LEU A 4 -10.51 -17.02 -16.39
CA LEU A 4 -10.71 -15.85 -15.53
C LEU A 4 -9.98 -14.61 -16.06
N SER A 5 -8.78 -14.79 -16.62
CA SER A 5 -7.96 -13.71 -17.22
C SER A 5 -8.63 -13.00 -18.39
N GLN A 6 -9.63 -13.62 -19.02
CA GLN A 6 -10.41 -13.09 -20.13
C GLN A 6 -11.77 -12.53 -19.69
N GLN A 7 -12.14 -12.68 -18.42
CA GLN A 7 -13.37 -12.15 -17.86
C GLN A 7 -13.14 -10.72 -17.34
N SER A 8 -14.24 -9.98 -17.17
CA SER A 8 -14.26 -8.67 -16.53
C SER A 8 -15.36 -8.68 -15.47
N LEU A 9 -15.01 -8.18 -14.27
CA LEU A 9 -15.90 -8.08 -13.11
C LEU A 9 -16.60 -9.41 -12.76
N SER A 10 -15.91 -10.53 -12.96
CA SER A 10 -16.48 -11.85 -12.65
C SER A 10 -16.76 -12.01 -11.17
N LEU A 11 -17.80 -12.79 -10.85
CA LEU A 11 -18.11 -13.25 -9.50
C LEU A 11 -17.76 -14.74 -9.30
N ASP A 12 -17.06 -15.36 -10.25
CA ASP A 12 -16.75 -16.79 -10.24
C ASP A 12 -15.62 -17.15 -9.25
N ARG A 13 -16.01 -17.23 -7.97
CA ARG A 13 -15.13 -17.62 -6.86
C ARG A 13 -14.63 -19.06 -6.99
N ALA A 14 -15.40 -19.94 -7.63
CA ALA A 14 -15.01 -21.34 -7.79
C ALA A 14 -13.83 -21.45 -8.76
N ALA A 15 -13.91 -20.75 -9.90
CA ALA A 15 -12.79 -20.66 -10.84
C ALA A 15 -11.54 -20.04 -10.18
N PHE A 16 -11.70 -19.05 -9.31
CA PHE A 16 -10.58 -18.43 -8.59
C PHE A 16 -9.88 -19.41 -7.65
N ILE A 17 -10.67 -20.15 -6.87
CA ILE A 17 -10.17 -21.21 -6.00
C ILE A 17 -9.44 -22.28 -6.82
N ASP A 18 -9.99 -22.66 -7.98
CA ASP A 18 -9.38 -23.66 -8.85
C ASP A 18 -8.05 -23.19 -9.44
N VAL A 19 -7.93 -21.92 -9.86
CA VAL A 19 -6.67 -21.34 -10.34
C VAL A 19 -5.63 -21.36 -9.21
N LEU A 20 -5.97 -20.86 -8.02
CA LEU A 20 -5.05 -20.86 -6.88
C LEU A 20 -4.60 -22.27 -6.47
N ALA A 21 -5.53 -23.22 -6.44
CA ALA A 21 -5.25 -24.57 -5.99
C ALA A 21 -4.42 -25.39 -6.99
N ASN A 22 -4.70 -25.25 -8.30
CA ASN A 22 -4.17 -26.17 -9.31
C ASN A 22 -3.05 -25.57 -10.17
N THR A 23 -2.80 -24.26 -10.14
CA THR A 23 -1.70 -23.67 -10.91
C THR A 23 -0.36 -23.90 -10.18
N GLU A 24 0.52 -24.68 -10.81
CA GLU A 24 1.85 -24.98 -10.28
C GLU A 24 2.76 -23.75 -10.32
N ASN A 25 2.96 -23.16 -11.51
CA ASN A 25 3.77 -21.95 -11.69
C ASN A 25 2.95 -20.67 -11.42
N LEU A 26 2.71 -20.42 -10.12
CA LEU A 26 1.84 -19.35 -9.60
C LEU A 26 2.63 -18.33 -8.79
N LEU A 27 2.33 -17.04 -8.95
CA LEU A 27 2.81 -15.95 -8.09
C LEU A 27 1.62 -15.07 -7.66
N VAL A 28 1.34 -14.99 -6.37
CA VAL A 28 0.32 -14.13 -5.77
C VAL A 28 1.00 -12.90 -5.17
N ILE A 29 0.57 -11.71 -5.59
CA ILE A 29 1.01 -10.42 -5.08
C ILE A 29 -0.21 -9.65 -4.63
N GLN A 30 -0.28 -9.26 -3.36
CA GLN A 30 -1.45 -8.57 -2.84
C GLN A 30 -1.14 -7.41 -1.88
N ASP A 31 -2.05 -6.45 -1.80
CA ASP A 31 -2.07 -5.52 -0.66
C ASP A 31 -2.62 -6.21 0.61
N LEU A 32 -2.63 -5.48 1.72
CA LEU A 32 -3.07 -5.92 3.04
C LEU A 32 -4.41 -5.28 3.45
N ASP A 33 -4.38 -3.97 3.65
CA ASP A 33 -5.52 -3.18 4.10
C ASP A 33 -6.66 -3.25 3.06
N GLY A 34 -7.88 -3.55 3.50
CA GLY A 34 -9.02 -3.76 2.61
C GLY A 34 -9.02 -5.09 1.83
N VAL A 35 -7.87 -5.79 1.73
CA VAL A 35 -7.72 -7.05 0.99
C VAL A 35 -7.84 -8.28 1.88
N CYS A 36 -7.06 -8.37 2.96
CA CYS A 36 -7.11 -9.49 3.91
C CYS A 36 -7.41 -9.06 5.35
N MET A 37 -7.58 -7.76 5.57
CA MET A 37 -8.05 -7.16 6.81
C MET A 37 -8.97 -5.98 6.49
N GLY A 38 -9.84 -5.61 7.43
CA GLY A 38 -10.78 -4.51 7.23
C GLY A 38 -10.09 -3.14 7.23
N LEU A 39 -10.65 -2.19 6.47
CA LEU A 39 -10.29 -0.78 6.60
C LEU A 39 -10.89 -0.21 7.90
N VAL A 40 -10.02 0.23 8.79
CA VAL A 40 -10.37 0.83 10.10
C VAL A 40 -9.85 2.27 10.17
N LYS A 41 -10.44 3.08 11.05
CA LYS A 41 -9.99 4.46 11.29
C LYS A 41 -8.64 4.52 12.00
N ASP A 42 -8.47 3.72 13.06
CA ASP A 42 -7.18 3.59 13.76
C ASP A 42 -6.47 2.30 13.30
N PRO A 43 -5.29 2.39 12.67
CA PRO A 43 -4.49 1.21 12.32
C PRO A 43 -4.23 0.22 13.46
N LEU A 44 -4.29 0.66 14.73
CA LEU A 44 -4.13 -0.22 15.88
C LEU A 44 -5.33 -1.16 16.09
N ASP A 45 -6.51 -0.79 15.61
CA ASP A 45 -7.74 -1.58 15.69
C ASP A 45 -7.82 -2.67 14.61
N ARG A 46 -6.83 -2.71 13.70
CA ARG A 46 -6.74 -3.76 12.67
C ARG A 46 -6.67 -5.13 13.32
N THR A 47 -7.40 -6.07 12.72
CA THR A 47 -7.39 -7.49 13.06
C THR A 47 -7.19 -8.32 11.81
N ILE A 48 -6.55 -9.48 11.99
CA ILE A 48 -6.33 -10.46 10.92
C ILE A 48 -6.84 -11.84 11.35
N ASP A 49 -7.43 -12.57 10.41
CA ASP A 49 -7.91 -13.93 10.65
C ASP A 49 -6.73 -14.91 10.74
N ARG A 50 -6.61 -15.63 11.86
CA ARG A 50 -5.58 -16.67 12.07
C ARG A 50 -5.63 -17.75 11.00
N ALA A 51 -6.84 -18.18 10.62
CA ALA A 51 -6.99 -19.22 9.61
C ALA A 51 -6.46 -18.76 8.23
N TYR A 52 -6.55 -17.45 7.95
CA TYR A 52 -5.95 -16.87 6.76
C TYR A 52 -4.41 -16.87 6.84
N VAL A 53 -3.84 -16.42 7.96
CA VAL A 53 -2.37 -16.43 8.17
C VAL A 53 -1.80 -17.84 8.03
N GLU A 54 -2.46 -18.82 8.63
CA GLU A 54 -2.09 -20.24 8.51
C GLU A 54 -2.20 -20.74 7.06
N ALA A 55 -3.26 -20.36 6.34
CA ALA A 55 -3.46 -20.75 4.94
C ALA A 55 -2.35 -20.25 4.01
N VAL A 56 -1.71 -19.12 4.31
CA VAL A 56 -0.56 -18.60 3.53
C VAL A 56 0.62 -19.58 3.51
N SER A 57 0.76 -20.47 4.50
CA SER A 57 1.78 -21.54 4.48
C SER A 57 1.66 -22.49 3.27
N ALA A 58 0.45 -22.74 2.78
CA ALA A 58 0.24 -23.58 1.58
C ALA A 58 0.81 -22.96 0.29
N PHE A 59 1.16 -21.67 0.32
CA PHE A 59 1.68 -20.90 -0.80
C PHE A 59 3.11 -20.40 -0.56
N GLU A 60 3.89 -21.09 0.27
CA GLU A 60 5.31 -20.78 0.46
C GLU A 60 6.05 -20.71 -0.89
N GLY A 61 6.81 -19.64 -1.11
CA GLY A 61 7.51 -19.39 -2.39
C GLY A 61 6.59 -19.00 -3.57
N HIS A 62 5.30 -18.82 -3.32
CA HIS A 62 4.28 -18.43 -4.31
C HIS A 62 3.46 -17.20 -3.89
N PHE A 63 3.48 -16.80 -2.62
CA PHE A 63 2.69 -15.68 -2.10
C PHE A 63 3.58 -14.60 -1.51
N PHE A 64 3.29 -13.35 -1.86
CA PHE A 64 3.93 -12.17 -1.27
C PHE A 64 2.95 -11.02 -1.10
N VAL A 65 3.15 -10.25 -0.03
CA VAL A 65 2.47 -8.97 0.15
C VAL A 65 3.24 -7.84 -0.54
N LEU A 66 2.53 -6.80 -0.96
CA LEU A 66 3.05 -5.57 -1.55
C LEU A 66 2.19 -4.39 -1.08
N THR A 67 2.62 -3.77 0.01
CA THR A 67 1.82 -2.76 0.73
C THR A 67 2.56 -1.44 0.89
N ASN A 68 1.79 -0.36 1.03
CA ASN A 68 2.32 0.95 1.44
C ASN A 68 2.49 1.04 2.97
N GLY A 69 1.78 0.21 3.74
CA GLY A 69 2.03 0.06 5.18
C GLY A 69 3.38 -0.57 5.47
N GLU A 70 3.72 -0.80 6.73
CA GLU A 70 4.99 -1.41 7.14
C GLU A 70 4.79 -2.81 7.73
N HIS A 71 5.83 -3.64 7.66
CA HIS A 71 5.91 -4.90 8.38
C HIS A 71 6.12 -4.68 9.87
N ILE A 72 7.06 -3.80 10.20
CA ILE A 72 7.50 -3.51 11.58
C ILE A 72 6.98 -2.16 12.08
N GLY A 73 7.34 -1.81 13.31
CA GLY A 73 6.86 -0.61 13.99
C GLY A 73 5.55 -0.82 14.73
N LYS A 74 5.14 0.16 15.54
CA LYS A 74 3.95 0.08 16.41
C LYS A 74 2.66 -0.25 15.65
N ARG A 75 2.58 0.20 14.40
CA ARG A 75 1.43 0.07 13.49
C ARG A 75 1.67 -0.92 12.35
N GLY A 76 2.81 -1.62 12.35
CA GLY A 76 3.15 -2.60 11.33
C GLY A 76 2.33 -3.89 11.42
N VAL A 77 2.27 -4.64 10.32
CA VAL A 77 1.46 -5.87 10.26
C VAL A 77 1.95 -6.96 11.21
N ASN A 78 3.23 -6.99 11.55
CA ASN A 78 3.76 -7.96 12.52
C ASN A 78 3.07 -7.82 13.88
N GLY A 79 2.89 -6.58 14.36
CA GLY A 79 2.19 -6.34 15.61
C GLY A 79 0.72 -6.77 15.57
N ILE A 80 0.07 -6.73 14.40
CA ILE A 80 -1.30 -7.25 14.22
C ILE A 80 -1.30 -8.78 14.34
N ILE A 81 -0.31 -9.44 13.74
CA ILE A 81 -0.14 -10.90 13.81
C ILE A 81 0.19 -11.34 15.25
N ASP A 82 1.09 -10.64 15.94
CA ASP A 82 1.43 -10.95 17.34
C ASP A 82 0.21 -10.84 18.26
N ARG A 83 -0.61 -9.79 18.08
CA ARG A 83 -1.88 -9.64 18.80
C ARG A 83 -2.87 -10.74 18.44
N ALA A 84 -2.87 -11.18 17.18
CA ALA A 84 -3.68 -12.30 16.76
C ALA A 84 -3.21 -13.60 17.44
N TYR A 85 -1.92 -13.79 17.77
CA TYR A 85 -1.39 -15.01 18.38
C TYR A 85 -0.75 -14.79 19.78
N PRO A 86 -1.55 -14.46 20.82
CA PRO A 86 -1.02 -14.16 22.14
C PRO A 86 -0.27 -15.36 22.74
N GLY A 87 0.97 -15.12 23.18
CA GLY A 87 1.83 -16.14 23.79
C GLY A 87 2.51 -17.09 22.80
N VAL A 88 2.42 -16.83 21.50
CA VAL A 88 3.12 -17.55 20.45
C VAL A 88 4.20 -16.64 19.88
N ASP A 89 5.41 -17.18 19.69
CA ASP A 89 6.43 -16.50 18.89
C ASP A 89 6.08 -16.66 17.40
N ALA A 90 5.58 -15.59 16.79
CA ALA A 90 5.16 -15.59 15.40
C ALA A 90 6.32 -15.82 14.42
N ALA A 91 7.53 -15.38 14.78
CA ALA A 91 8.74 -15.63 13.98
C ALA A 91 9.11 -17.11 13.99
N GLU A 92 9.15 -17.73 15.18
CA GLU A 92 9.48 -19.16 15.34
C GLU A 92 8.46 -20.06 14.60
N LYS A 93 7.20 -19.63 14.55
CA LYS A 93 6.12 -20.34 13.83
C LYS A 93 5.98 -19.93 12.38
N GLN A 94 6.85 -19.06 11.87
CA GLN A 94 6.83 -18.60 10.47
C GLN A 94 5.47 -18.02 10.06
N LEU A 95 4.81 -17.30 10.97
CA LEU A 95 3.47 -16.74 10.80
C LEU A 95 3.46 -15.37 10.14
N TYR A 96 4.61 -14.69 10.03
CA TYR A 96 4.65 -13.41 9.37
C TYR A 96 4.42 -13.52 7.86
N LEU A 97 3.75 -12.51 7.30
CA LEU A 97 3.46 -12.46 5.87
C LEU A 97 4.71 -11.99 5.12
N PRO A 98 5.25 -12.81 4.19
CA PRO A 98 6.45 -12.44 3.45
C PRO A 98 6.11 -11.45 2.34
N GLY A 99 7.05 -10.58 1.96
CA GLY A 99 6.85 -9.65 0.86
C GLY A 99 7.47 -8.28 1.09
N LEU A 100 6.99 -7.30 0.33
CA LEU A 100 7.45 -5.93 0.37
C LEU A 100 6.41 -5.02 1.04
N ALA A 101 6.91 -4.14 1.89
CA ALA A 101 6.18 -3.09 2.57
C ALA A 101 6.85 -1.74 2.30
N ALA A 102 6.32 -0.66 2.87
CA ALA A 102 6.76 0.71 2.66
C ALA A 102 6.88 1.07 1.16
N GLY A 103 5.88 0.67 0.36
CA GLY A 103 5.89 0.94 -1.08
C GLY A 103 6.99 0.20 -1.85
N GLY A 104 7.55 -0.88 -1.32
CA GLY A 104 8.52 -1.71 -2.05
C GLY A 104 9.94 -1.71 -1.50
N VAL A 105 10.24 -0.93 -0.45
CA VAL A 105 11.61 -0.77 0.07
C VAL A 105 11.88 -1.53 1.38
N GLN A 106 10.85 -2.11 2.01
CA GLN A 106 11.01 -2.94 3.21
C GLN A 106 10.67 -4.39 2.88
N TRP A 107 11.67 -5.26 2.80
CA TRP A 107 11.50 -6.68 2.58
C TRP A 107 11.39 -7.43 3.89
N GLN A 108 10.52 -8.45 3.95
CA GLN A 108 10.44 -9.38 5.06
C GLN A 108 10.21 -10.82 4.57
N ASN A 109 10.81 -11.79 5.25
CA ASN A 109 10.48 -13.21 5.13
C ASN A 109 9.54 -13.71 6.25
N ARG A 110 9.13 -14.98 6.21
CA ARG A 110 8.19 -15.53 7.20
C ARG A 110 8.73 -15.60 8.63
N ASP A 111 10.06 -15.61 8.77
CA ASP A 111 10.74 -15.61 10.07
C ASP A 111 10.82 -14.19 10.67
N GLY A 112 10.32 -13.16 9.98
CA GLY A 112 10.38 -11.77 10.45
C GLY A 112 11.74 -11.11 10.25
N GLN A 113 12.62 -11.71 9.44
CA GLN A 113 13.88 -11.07 9.06
C GLN A 113 13.59 -9.96 8.07
N VAL A 114 13.89 -8.73 8.47
CA VAL A 114 13.65 -7.53 7.67
C VAL A 114 14.96 -7.03 7.04
N SER A 115 14.87 -6.60 5.79
CA SER A 115 15.91 -5.83 5.12
C SER A 115 15.30 -4.66 4.34
N HIS A 116 16.13 -3.72 3.90
CA HIS A 116 15.68 -2.56 3.13
C HIS A 116 16.41 -2.46 1.78
N PRO A 117 16.01 -3.25 0.76
CA PRO A 117 16.74 -3.30 -0.51
C PRO A 117 16.86 -1.92 -1.17
N GLY A 118 18.10 -1.56 -1.55
CA GLY A 118 18.40 -0.27 -2.18
C GLY A 118 18.41 0.93 -1.21
N VAL A 119 18.25 0.69 0.10
CA VAL A 119 18.33 1.72 1.13
C VAL A 119 19.63 1.52 1.93
N SER A 120 20.38 2.59 2.09
CA SER A 120 21.62 2.60 2.85
C SER A 120 21.37 2.68 4.36
N ASP A 121 22.35 2.22 5.15
CA ASP A 121 22.32 2.36 6.61
C ASP A 121 22.26 3.83 7.04
N GLY A 122 22.89 4.72 6.27
CA GLY A 122 22.84 6.17 6.51
C GLY A 122 21.43 6.74 6.36
N GLU A 123 20.70 6.33 5.32
CA GLU A 123 19.32 6.75 5.12
C GLU A 123 18.40 6.25 6.25
N LEU A 124 18.54 4.98 6.66
CA LEU A 124 17.76 4.43 7.77
C LEU A 124 18.10 5.10 9.11
N ALA A 125 19.37 5.40 9.35
CA ALA A 125 19.80 6.12 10.53
C ALA A 125 19.20 7.53 10.59
N PHE A 126 19.18 8.23 9.45
CA PHE A 126 18.55 9.55 9.32
C PHE A 126 17.05 9.49 9.62
N LEU A 127 16.31 8.56 9.00
CA LEU A 127 14.87 8.40 9.23
C LEU A 127 14.52 8.09 10.68
N LYS A 128 15.36 7.32 11.38
CA LYS A 128 15.16 6.97 12.78
C LYS A 128 15.14 8.20 13.70
N GLU A 129 15.80 9.28 13.32
CA GLU A 129 15.85 10.52 14.10
C GLU A 129 14.61 11.41 13.87
N VAL A 130 13.94 11.29 12.72
CA VAL A 130 12.83 12.16 12.30
C VAL A 130 11.67 12.18 13.31
N PRO A 131 11.17 11.05 13.85
CA PRO A 131 10.08 11.08 14.84
C PRO A 131 10.40 11.93 16.07
N GLN A 132 11.64 11.86 16.56
CA GLN A 132 12.06 12.66 17.71
C GLN A 132 12.16 14.14 17.35
N ARG A 133 12.61 14.47 16.13
CA ARG A 133 12.66 15.85 15.63
C ARG A 133 11.25 16.44 15.52
N ILE A 134 10.28 15.67 15.01
CA ILE A 134 8.86 16.06 14.99
C ILE A 134 8.36 16.31 16.42
N ALA A 135 8.58 15.36 17.33
CA ALA A 135 8.13 15.50 18.72
C ALA A 135 8.72 16.73 19.42
N THR A 136 10.00 17.04 19.17
CA THR A 136 10.66 18.23 19.71
C THR A 136 10.05 19.51 19.14
N GLU A 137 9.89 19.59 17.81
CA GLU A 137 9.30 20.75 17.14
C GLU A 137 7.88 21.04 17.65
N LEU A 138 7.04 20.00 17.79
CA LEU A 138 5.70 20.15 18.35
C LEU A 138 5.74 20.68 19.79
N ARG A 139 6.62 20.14 20.65
CA ARG A 139 6.75 20.64 22.04
C ARG A 139 7.23 22.09 22.08
N GLU A 140 8.19 22.46 21.26
CA GLU A 140 8.72 23.83 21.19
C GLU A 140 7.67 24.81 20.68
N PHE A 141 6.85 24.41 19.70
CA PHE A 141 5.73 25.21 19.23
C PHE A 141 4.76 25.55 20.37
N PHE A 142 4.28 24.55 21.10
CA PHE A 142 3.33 24.78 22.19
C PHE A 142 3.97 25.49 23.41
N ALA A 143 5.26 25.30 23.66
CA ALA A 143 5.98 26.04 24.71
C ALA A 143 6.11 27.56 24.41
N THR A 144 6.04 27.96 23.14
CA THR A 144 6.22 29.36 22.70
C THR A 144 4.91 30.09 22.40
N HIS A 145 3.78 29.39 22.41
CA HIS A 145 2.46 29.96 22.15
C HIS A 145 1.56 29.83 23.39
N SER A 146 0.74 30.86 23.65
CA SER A 146 -0.26 30.80 24.71
C SER A 146 -1.39 29.86 24.29
N HIS A 147 -1.71 28.88 25.13
CA HIS A 147 -2.81 27.93 24.92
C HIS A 147 -3.37 27.44 26.27
N ASP A 148 -4.60 26.91 26.25
CA ASP A 148 -5.30 26.43 27.46
C ASP A 148 -5.29 24.89 27.61
N ILE A 149 -4.58 24.19 26.73
CA ILE A 149 -4.43 22.72 26.77
C ILE A 149 -3.58 22.30 27.98
N SER A 150 -4.03 21.30 28.74
CA SER A 150 -3.25 20.80 29.87
C SER A 150 -1.97 20.07 29.42
N PRO A 151 -0.89 20.06 30.24
CA PRO A 151 0.35 19.37 29.87
C PRO A 151 0.16 17.89 29.53
N THR A 152 -0.70 17.19 30.28
CA THR A 152 -0.95 15.75 30.06
C THR A 152 -1.72 15.48 28.76
N GLU A 153 -2.68 16.33 28.43
CA GLU A 153 -3.42 16.23 27.17
C GLU A 153 -2.51 16.54 25.99
N LEU A 154 -1.69 17.59 26.11
CA LEU A 154 -0.74 17.98 25.08
C LEU A 154 0.28 16.87 24.80
N ASP A 155 0.89 16.27 25.83
CA ASP A 155 1.84 15.17 25.66
C ASP A 155 1.21 13.98 24.93
N ARG A 156 -0.04 13.64 25.26
CA ARG A 156 -0.79 12.58 24.55
C ARG A 156 -1.08 12.96 23.10
N GLY A 157 -1.43 14.22 22.86
CA GLY A 157 -1.64 14.75 21.51
C GLY A 157 -0.39 14.63 20.66
N ILE A 158 0.76 15.05 21.19
CA ILE A 158 2.07 14.96 20.52
C ILE A 158 2.46 13.51 20.26
N GLU A 159 2.33 12.61 21.25
CA GLU A 159 2.63 11.18 21.06
C GLU A 159 1.76 10.57 19.95
N SER A 160 0.49 10.96 19.88
CA SER A 160 -0.43 10.47 18.86
C SER A 160 -0.12 11.04 17.47
N SER A 161 0.42 12.26 17.42
CA SER A 161 0.81 12.94 16.18
C SER A 161 2.13 12.47 15.57
N VAL A 162 2.96 11.76 16.33
CA VAL A 162 4.25 11.25 15.83
C VAL A 162 4.08 9.80 15.39
N LEU A 163 4.09 9.57 14.08
CA LEU A 163 4.09 8.22 13.51
C LEU A 163 5.54 7.81 13.21
N ASP A 164 6.00 6.76 13.89
CA ASP A 164 7.37 6.27 13.94
C ASP A 164 7.67 5.19 12.88
N ASN A 165 6.93 5.23 11.78
CA ASN A 165 7.16 4.41 10.59
C ASN A 165 8.63 4.49 10.14
N VAL A 166 9.28 3.34 9.96
CA VAL A 166 10.74 3.25 9.73
C VAL A 166 11.14 3.84 8.38
N ALA A 167 10.31 3.68 7.36
CA ALA A 167 10.59 4.11 6.00
C ALA A 167 9.80 5.36 5.59
N SER A 168 8.84 5.77 6.43
CA SER A 168 7.94 6.91 6.19
C SER A 168 7.52 7.66 7.48
N PRO A 169 8.45 8.10 8.34
CA PRO A 169 8.11 8.90 9.52
C PRO A 169 7.14 10.03 9.18
N THR A 170 6.08 10.20 9.97
CA THR A 170 4.99 11.13 9.63
C THR A 170 4.61 11.97 10.84
N ALA A 171 4.41 13.27 10.63
CA ALA A 171 3.67 14.12 11.55
C ALA A 171 2.19 14.12 11.13
N ASN A 172 1.33 13.50 11.94
CA ASN A 172 -0.12 13.47 11.75
C ASN A 172 -0.80 14.46 12.71
N LEU A 173 -1.18 15.62 12.20
CA LEU A 173 -1.71 16.75 12.97
C LEU A 173 -3.22 16.66 13.21
N ASN A 174 -3.91 15.55 12.88
CA ASN A 174 -5.36 15.41 13.11
C ASN A 174 -5.70 15.55 14.60
N THR A 175 -4.99 14.83 15.46
CA THR A 175 -5.22 14.88 16.91
C THR A 175 -5.06 16.30 17.46
N LEU A 176 -4.01 17.01 17.03
CA LEU A 176 -3.76 18.38 17.47
C LEU A 176 -4.77 19.38 16.88
N TYR A 177 -5.26 19.16 15.66
CA TYR A 177 -6.36 19.94 15.09
C TYR A 177 -7.63 19.82 15.93
N GLU A 178 -8.04 18.59 16.26
CA GLU A 178 -9.23 18.33 17.07
C GLU A 178 -9.10 19.01 18.44
N MET A 179 -7.97 18.83 19.12
CA MET A 179 -7.70 19.48 20.42
C MET A 179 -7.74 21.01 20.34
N LEU A 180 -7.18 21.61 19.29
CA LEU A 180 -7.21 23.06 19.09
C LEU A 180 -8.62 23.55 18.73
N SER A 181 -9.42 22.75 18.02
CA SER A 181 -10.79 23.09 17.63
C SER A 181 -11.79 23.06 18.79
N GLU A 182 -11.50 22.28 19.83
CA GLU A 182 -12.28 22.23 21.07
C GLU A 182 -11.99 23.41 22.01
N THR A 183 -11.03 24.27 21.65
CA THR A 183 -10.63 25.45 22.43
C THR A 183 -10.60 26.71 21.55
N ASP A 184 -10.44 27.90 22.15
CA ASP A 184 -10.28 29.16 21.39
C ASP A 184 -8.89 29.31 20.73
N ASN A 185 -8.15 28.20 20.57
CA ASN A 185 -6.77 28.18 20.06
C ASN A 185 -6.66 27.76 18.60
N LEU A 186 -7.77 27.56 17.88
CA LEU A 186 -7.77 27.09 16.48
C LEU A 186 -6.93 27.97 15.54
N SER A 187 -6.79 29.27 15.84
CA SER A 187 -5.94 30.19 15.07
C SER A 187 -4.45 29.81 15.07
N LEU A 188 -3.99 28.97 16.01
CA LEU A 188 -2.62 28.46 16.07
C LEU A 188 -2.34 27.41 14.99
N TYR A 189 -3.38 26.74 14.48
CA TYR A 189 -3.20 25.55 13.66
C TYR A 189 -2.51 25.81 12.30
N PRO A 190 -2.82 26.88 11.55
CA PRO A 190 -2.05 27.21 10.34
C PRO A 190 -0.57 27.50 10.60
N GLU A 191 -0.22 28.04 11.78
CA GLU A 191 1.18 28.27 12.15
C GLU A 191 1.88 26.96 12.50
N LEU A 192 1.20 26.05 13.20
CA LEU A 192 1.69 24.69 13.45
C LEU A 192 2.01 23.96 12.14
N GLN A 193 1.14 24.09 11.12
CA GLN A 193 1.38 23.52 9.79
C GLN A 193 2.64 24.11 9.14
N ARG A 194 2.83 25.44 9.19
CA ARG A 194 4.05 26.09 8.67
C ARG A 194 5.31 25.65 9.39
N ARG A 195 5.26 25.49 10.71
CA ARG A 195 6.39 24.98 11.51
C ARG A 195 6.73 23.55 11.16
N THR A 196 5.72 22.72 10.93
CA THR A 196 5.89 21.33 10.51
C THR A 196 6.46 21.24 9.09
N GLU A 197 5.95 22.03 8.14
CA GLU A 197 6.52 22.16 6.79
C GLU A 197 7.99 22.59 6.82
N ALA A 198 8.31 23.66 7.57
CA ALA A 198 9.67 24.15 7.72
C ALA A 198 10.62 23.10 8.31
N LEU A 199 10.15 22.27 9.25
CA LEU A 199 10.91 21.12 9.75
C LEU A 199 11.18 20.13 8.62
N MET A 200 10.18 19.77 7.80
CA MET A 200 10.36 18.84 6.69
C MET A 200 11.38 19.36 5.67
N ASP A 201 11.32 20.64 5.33
CA ASP A 201 12.31 21.29 4.46
C ASP A 201 13.72 21.28 5.07
N SER A 202 13.83 21.56 6.38
CA SER A 202 15.11 21.47 7.10
C SER A 202 15.68 20.05 7.05
N LEU A 203 14.83 19.03 7.22
CA LEU A 203 15.24 17.63 7.13
C LEU A 203 15.74 17.26 5.73
N LEU A 204 15.08 17.73 4.66
CA LEU A 204 15.56 17.53 3.29
C LEU A 204 16.93 18.18 3.07
N GLN A 205 17.12 19.41 3.56
CA GLN A 205 18.38 20.13 3.46
C GLN A 205 19.50 19.45 4.25
N GLU A 206 19.21 19.00 5.48
CA GLU A 206 20.16 18.25 6.31
C GLU A 206 20.57 16.93 5.65
N ALA A 207 19.62 16.20 5.08
CA ALA A 207 19.91 14.97 4.33
C ALA A 207 20.83 15.24 3.13
N SER A 208 20.55 16.29 2.36
CA SER A 208 21.41 16.73 1.25
C SER A 208 22.83 17.07 1.72
N GLN A 209 22.98 17.79 2.84
CA GLN A 209 24.28 18.12 3.43
C GLN A 209 25.07 16.88 3.90
N GLN A 210 24.37 15.80 4.26
CA GLN A 210 24.96 14.52 4.62
C GLN A 210 25.24 13.61 3.41
N GLY A 211 25.06 14.11 2.18
CA GLY A 211 25.30 13.35 0.94
C GLY A 211 24.16 12.42 0.55
N MET A 212 22.98 12.56 1.17
CA MET A 212 21.75 11.84 0.85
C MET A 212 20.83 12.70 -0.02
N GLU A 213 21.42 13.41 -0.99
CA GLU A 213 20.66 14.14 -2.00
C GLU A 213 19.75 13.16 -2.77
N ASP A 214 18.52 13.59 -3.04
CA ASP A 214 17.47 12.78 -3.69
C ASP A 214 17.01 11.50 -2.96
N SER A 215 17.54 11.18 -1.78
CA SER A 215 17.11 10.01 -0.99
C SER A 215 15.67 10.12 -0.48
N PHE A 216 15.23 11.34 -0.18
CA PHE A 216 13.95 11.59 0.47
C PHE A 216 13.08 12.56 -0.31
N PHE A 217 11.79 12.55 0.01
CA PHE A 217 10.82 13.55 -0.39
C PHE A 217 9.75 13.67 0.69
N VAL A 218 8.95 14.73 0.61
CA VAL A 218 7.85 14.96 1.55
C VAL A 218 6.54 14.77 0.79
N HIS A 219 5.66 13.95 1.37
CA HIS A 219 4.28 13.79 0.90
C HIS A 219 3.33 14.48 1.87
N TYR A 220 2.46 15.32 1.32
CA TYR A 220 1.42 16.04 2.06
C TYR A 220 0.07 15.41 1.75
N ALA A 221 -0.71 15.11 2.79
CA ALA A 221 -2.09 14.65 2.60
C ALA A 221 -3.09 15.40 3.51
N PRO A 222 -4.16 15.97 2.93
CA PRO A 222 -4.34 16.32 1.51
C PRO A 222 -3.30 17.36 1.02
N ASN A 223 -3.06 17.48 -0.30
CA ASN A 223 -2.19 18.50 -0.91
C ASN A 223 -2.91 19.33 -2.00
N LEU A 224 -2.31 20.45 -2.40
CA LEU A 224 -2.80 21.32 -3.50
C LEU A 224 -2.15 20.98 -4.86
N GLY A 225 -1.71 19.74 -5.04
CA GLY A 225 -0.95 19.31 -6.22
C GLY A 225 0.54 19.60 -6.08
N ARG A 226 1.19 19.93 -7.19
CA ARG A 226 2.63 20.17 -7.26
C ARG A 226 2.97 21.53 -7.85
N ASP A 227 4.09 22.10 -7.41
CA ASP A 227 4.61 23.37 -7.90
C ASP A 227 5.45 23.19 -9.20
N SER A 228 6.05 24.30 -9.67
CA SER A 228 6.91 24.28 -10.85
C SER A 228 8.19 23.45 -10.71
N SER A 229 8.55 23.09 -9.47
CA SER A 229 9.71 22.28 -9.13
C SER A 229 9.33 20.81 -8.87
N ASP A 230 8.09 20.41 -9.18
CA ASP A 230 7.53 19.08 -8.93
C ASP A 230 7.45 18.71 -7.44
N LEU A 231 7.44 19.70 -6.55
CA LEU A 231 7.26 19.53 -5.11
C LEU A 231 5.79 19.66 -4.73
N GLU A 232 5.32 18.85 -3.78
CA GLU A 232 3.94 18.94 -3.31
C GLU A 232 3.69 20.24 -2.55
N ILE A 233 2.50 20.81 -2.73
CA ILE A 233 2.11 22.09 -2.10
C ILE A 233 1.23 21.79 -0.89
N VAL A 234 1.63 22.30 0.28
CA VAL A 234 0.83 22.22 1.52
C VAL A 234 -0.48 22.98 1.34
N TRP A 235 -1.58 22.35 1.76
CA TRP A 235 -2.87 23.02 1.91
C TRP A 235 -2.98 23.55 3.34
N PHE A 236 -2.72 24.84 3.56
CA PHE A 236 -2.92 25.40 4.90
C PHE A 236 -4.39 25.46 5.29
N ALA A 237 -4.65 25.26 6.57
CA ALA A 237 -5.97 25.37 7.18
C ALA A 237 -6.53 26.80 7.06
N ASP A 238 -7.86 26.87 6.95
CA ASP A 238 -8.64 28.09 6.94
C ASP A 238 -9.97 27.88 7.68
N ASP A 239 -10.87 28.85 7.61
CA ASP A 239 -12.19 28.79 8.27
C ASP A 239 -13.08 27.63 7.78
N ARG A 240 -12.70 26.92 6.71
CA ARG A 240 -13.53 25.90 6.04
C ARG A 240 -12.90 24.51 6.08
N SER A 241 -11.61 24.39 6.36
CA SER A 241 -10.87 23.14 6.26
C SER A 241 -9.68 23.10 7.20
N SER A 242 -9.36 21.92 7.73
CA SER A 242 -8.09 21.63 8.40
C SER A 242 -6.91 21.63 7.41
N GLY A 243 -7.14 21.60 6.10
CA GLY A 243 -6.05 21.51 5.13
C GLY A 243 -5.24 20.21 5.31
N THR A 244 -3.92 20.28 5.07
CA THR A 244 -2.96 19.17 5.21
C THR A 244 -2.81 18.77 6.66
N THR A 245 -3.11 17.51 6.96
CA THR A 245 -2.96 16.95 8.31
C THR A 245 -1.75 16.04 8.40
N ASP A 246 -1.29 15.49 7.28
CA ASP A 246 -0.26 14.46 7.26
C ASP A 246 0.96 14.99 6.52
N PHE A 247 2.10 15.04 7.21
CA PHE A 247 3.41 15.47 6.68
C PHE A 247 4.34 14.26 6.75
N GLN A 248 4.44 13.52 5.65
CA GLN A 248 5.15 12.25 5.58
C GLN A 248 6.54 12.46 4.98
N PHE A 249 7.59 12.15 5.72
CA PHE A 249 8.97 12.20 5.24
C PHE A 249 9.37 10.80 4.75
N MET A 250 9.48 10.63 3.43
CA MET A 250 9.49 9.30 2.81
C MET A 250 10.74 9.05 1.97
N LEU A 251 11.15 7.78 1.87
CA LEU A 251 12.17 7.34 0.90
C LEU A 251 11.67 7.49 -0.54
N ARG A 252 12.45 8.15 -1.38
CA ARG A 252 12.14 8.32 -2.80
C ARG A 252 12.18 6.97 -3.54
N GLY A 253 11.22 6.75 -4.44
CA GLY A 253 11.20 5.54 -5.28
C GLY A 253 10.50 4.33 -4.67
N ALA A 254 9.86 4.48 -3.51
CA ALA A 254 8.95 3.51 -2.93
C ALA A 254 7.61 3.46 -3.71
N ILE A 255 7.62 2.85 -4.89
CA ILE A 255 6.41 2.60 -5.70
C ILE A 255 6.13 1.09 -5.83
N LYS A 256 4.85 0.70 -5.69
CA LYS A 256 4.43 -0.71 -5.69
C LYS A 256 4.77 -1.40 -7.02
N GLU A 257 4.67 -0.71 -8.14
CA GLU A 257 4.98 -1.21 -9.49
C GLU A 257 6.39 -1.81 -9.56
N ALA A 258 7.37 -1.10 -9.01
CA ALA A 258 8.74 -1.61 -8.94
C ALA A 258 8.88 -2.81 -7.99
N GLY A 259 8.07 -2.83 -6.92
CA GLY A 259 7.93 -3.97 -6.02
C GLY A 259 7.47 -5.24 -6.74
N VAL A 260 6.59 -5.15 -7.75
CA VAL A 260 6.19 -6.32 -8.58
C VAL A 260 7.42 -6.97 -9.23
N LEU A 261 8.30 -6.16 -9.83
CA LEU A 261 9.52 -6.66 -10.46
C LEU A 261 10.50 -7.23 -9.45
N ALA A 262 10.64 -6.61 -8.28
CA ALA A 262 11.51 -7.12 -7.22
C ALA A 262 11.02 -8.48 -6.70
N LEU A 263 9.71 -8.64 -6.52
CA LEU A 263 9.10 -9.93 -6.15
C LEU A 263 9.27 -10.97 -7.25
N LEU A 264 9.08 -10.59 -8.51
CA LEU A 264 9.31 -11.47 -9.65
C LEU A 264 10.78 -11.91 -9.74
N ASN A 265 11.73 -10.99 -9.54
CA ASN A 265 13.15 -11.28 -9.52
C ASN A 265 13.51 -12.33 -8.45
N ARG A 266 12.93 -12.19 -7.24
CA ARG A 266 13.05 -13.18 -6.16
C ARG A 266 12.38 -14.52 -6.50
N TYR A 267 11.22 -14.47 -7.13
CA TYR A 267 10.49 -15.67 -7.57
C TYR A 267 11.32 -16.52 -8.56
N TYR A 268 12.00 -15.86 -9.50
CA TYR A 268 12.93 -16.51 -10.43
C TYR A 268 14.14 -17.09 -9.70
N TYR A 269 14.74 -16.36 -8.76
CA TYR A 269 15.88 -16.84 -7.99
C TYR A 269 15.54 -18.12 -7.21
N GLN A 270 14.37 -18.17 -6.56
CA GLN A 270 13.91 -19.36 -5.82
C GLN A 270 13.81 -20.62 -6.71
N ARG A 271 13.61 -20.47 -8.02
CA ARG A 271 13.44 -21.58 -8.98
C ARG A 271 14.67 -21.91 -9.79
N THR A 272 15.54 -20.93 -9.99
CA THR A 272 16.66 -21.03 -10.95
C THR A 272 18.03 -20.80 -10.31
N GLY A 273 18.07 -20.30 -9.07
CA GLY A 273 19.29 -19.82 -8.42
C GLY A 273 19.85 -18.53 -9.03
N LYS A 274 19.11 -17.85 -9.92
CA LYS A 274 19.55 -16.64 -10.61
C LYS A 274 18.51 -15.53 -10.52
N TYR A 275 18.98 -14.32 -10.25
CA TYR A 275 18.19 -13.10 -10.32
C TYR A 275 18.25 -12.52 -11.74
N PRO A 276 17.19 -12.60 -12.56
CA PRO A 276 17.21 -12.06 -13.92
C PRO A 276 17.51 -10.55 -13.98
N LEU A 277 17.14 -9.80 -12.93
CA LEU A 277 17.36 -8.35 -12.82
C LEU A 277 18.61 -7.99 -11.99
N GLY A 278 19.36 -8.99 -11.51
CA GLY A 278 20.46 -8.81 -10.56
C GLY A 278 20.02 -8.95 -9.09
N GLU A 279 20.93 -9.40 -8.23
CA GLU A 279 20.66 -9.68 -6.81
C GLU A 279 20.24 -8.42 -6.03
N ASP A 280 20.82 -7.28 -6.39
CA ASP A 280 20.60 -5.99 -5.72
C ASP A 280 19.40 -5.19 -6.28
N PHE A 281 18.66 -5.75 -7.24
CA PHE A 281 17.51 -5.05 -7.83
C PHE A 281 16.45 -4.72 -6.78
N SER A 282 16.04 -3.46 -6.75
CA SER A 282 15.11 -2.92 -5.76
C SER A 282 14.23 -1.82 -6.37
N ALA A 283 13.19 -1.44 -5.63
CA ALA A 283 12.30 -0.34 -6.03
C ALA A 283 13.05 0.98 -6.27
N ARG A 284 14.16 1.20 -5.54
CA ARG A 284 15.01 2.39 -5.64
C ARG A 284 15.74 2.54 -6.98
N GLN A 285 16.01 1.43 -7.66
CA GLN A 285 16.76 1.40 -8.92
C GLN A 285 15.85 1.22 -10.15
N ALA A 286 14.58 0.89 -9.91
CA ALA A 286 13.66 0.56 -10.97
C ALA A 286 13.26 1.80 -11.78
N PRO A 287 13.02 1.66 -13.10
CA PRO A 287 12.39 2.70 -13.88
C PRO A 287 11.02 3.10 -13.31
N LYS A 288 10.66 4.39 -13.46
CA LYS A 288 9.39 4.92 -12.95
C LYS A 288 8.21 4.70 -13.90
N SER A 289 8.46 4.50 -15.20
CA SER A 289 7.41 4.34 -16.20
C SER A 289 7.03 2.87 -16.36
N GLU A 290 5.74 2.60 -16.55
CA GLU A 290 5.25 1.25 -16.83
C GLU A 290 5.92 0.64 -18.07
N ALA A 291 6.11 1.44 -19.12
CA ALA A 291 6.73 0.98 -20.37
C ALA A 291 8.18 0.52 -20.16
N ASP A 292 8.96 1.24 -19.35
CA ASP A 292 10.34 0.87 -19.05
C ASP A 292 10.40 -0.36 -18.13
N LEU A 293 9.47 -0.48 -17.17
CA LEU A 293 9.34 -1.67 -16.33
C LEU A 293 9.03 -2.92 -17.17
N LEU A 294 8.08 -2.81 -18.11
CA LEU A 294 7.74 -3.92 -19.02
C LEU A 294 8.91 -4.29 -19.93
N THR A 295 9.64 -3.29 -20.45
CA THR A 295 10.85 -3.51 -21.25
C THR A 295 11.92 -4.26 -20.46
N LEU A 296 12.08 -3.92 -19.18
CA LEU A 296 13.03 -4.59 -18.30
C LEU A 296 12.65 -6.06 -18.08
N VAL A 297 11.36 -6.35 -17.86
CA VAL A 297 10.87 -7.73 -17.69
C VAL A 297 11.03 -8.54 -18.99
N ASP A 298 10.58 -8.02 -20.14
CA ASP A 298 10.65 -8.73 -21.44
C ASP A 298 12.08 -9.06 -21.86
N ARG A 299 13.05 -8.17 -21.56
CA ARG A 299 14.45 -8.39 -21.90
C ARG A 299 15.13 -9.46 -21.03
N HIS A 300 14.78 -9.54 -19.75
CA HIS A 300 15.58 -10.27 -18.75
C HIS A 300 14.91 -11.53 -18.20
N CYS A 301 13.58 -11.62 -18.24
CA CYS A 301 12.86 -12.76 -17.69
C CYS A 301 12.62 -13.83 -18.76
N ASP A 302 12.97 -15.08 -18.47
CA ASP A 302 12.70 -16.20 -19.37
C ASP A 302 11.18 -16.44 -19.49
N ARG A 303 10.66 -16.33 -20.72
CA ARG A 303 9.25 -16.53 -21.04
C ARG A 303 8.72 -17.88 -20.60
N ALA A 304 9.51 -18.94 -20.70
CA ALA A 304 9.09 -20.29 -20.34
C ALA A 304 8.81 -20.42 -18.83
N LEU A 305 9.53 -19.65 -18.02
CA LEU A 305 9.47 -19.69 -16.56
C LEU A 305 8.51 -18.66 -15.95
N MET A 306 7.99 -17.71 -16.74
CA MET A 306 7.09 -16.67 -16.25
C MET A 306 5.86 -17.30 -15.57
N PRO A 307 5.61 -17.00 -14.28
CA PRO A 307 4.44 -17.50 -13.59
C PRO A 307 3.16 -16.87 -14.13
N THR A 308 2.04 -17.55 -13.87
CA THR A 308 0.76 -16.87 -13.81
C THR A 308 0.75 -16.00 -12.55
N ILE A 309 0.57 -14.70 -12.72
CA ILE A 309 0.58 -13.73 -11.61
C ILE A 309 -0.86 -13.36 -11.26
N ILE A 310 -1.20 -13.45 -9.98
CA ILE A 310 -2.46 -12.95 -9.42
C ILE A 310 -2.15 -11.69 -8.63
N GLY A 311 -2.68 -10.56 -9.09
CA GLY A 311 -2.63 -9.28 -8.38
C GLY A 311 -3.92 -9.04 -7.62
N VAL A 312 -3.84 -8.72 -6.32
CA VAL A 312 -5.03 -8.45 -5.48
C VAL A 312 -4.92 -7.08 -4.80
N GLY A 313 -5.93 -6.24 -4.99
CA GLY A 313 -6.00 -4.90 -4.37
C GLY A 313 -7.43 -4.50 -4.03
N ASP A 314 -7.59 -3.43 -3.27
CA ASP A 314 -8.89 -2.86 -2.86
C ASP A 314 -9.06 -1.40 -3.32
N THR A 315 -7.96 -0.75 -3.71
CA THR A 315 -7.92 0.69 -3.94
C THR A 315 -7.63 1.00 -5.41
N VAL A 316 -8.71 1.11 -6.18
CA VAL A 316 -8.73 1.53 -7.59
C VAL A 316 -9.81 2.58 -7.75
N THR A 317 -9.48 3.73 -8.34
CA THR A 317 -10.46 4.80 -8.58
C THR A 317 -10.29 5.39 -9.97
N SER A 318 -11.41 5.84 -10.55
CA SER A 318 -11.42 6.72 -11.70
C SER A 318 -12.56 7.73 -11.59
N GLN A 319 -12.36 8.90 -12.20
CA GLN A 319 -13.35 9.97 -12.28
C GLN A 319 -13.24 10.66 -13.62
N ILE A 320 -14.36 10.85 -14.32
CA ILE A 320 -14.41 11.76 -15.46
C ILE A 320 -14.57 13.19 -14.95
N VAL A 321 -13.60 14.04 -15.27
CA VAL A 321 -13.60 15.47 -14.93
C VAL A 321 -13.76 16.28 -16.21
N GLU A 322 -14.75 17.16 -16.24
CA GLU A 322 -14.92 18.12 -17.32
C GLU A 322 -13.78 19.15 -17.27
N THR A 323 -12.97 19.23 -18.34
CA THR A 323 -11.94 20.25 -18.51
C THR A 323 -12.29 21.16 -19.70
N PRO A 324 -11.63 22.31 -19.88
CA PRO A 324 -11.81 23.15 -21.06
C PRO A 324 -11.54 22.41 -22.38
N ASP A 325 -10.71 21.36 -22.35
CA ASP A 325 -10.35 20.52 -23.49
C ASP A 325 -11.27 19.30 -23.66
N GLY A 326 -12.31 19.18 -22.82
CA GLY A 326 -13.30 18.10 -22.81
C GLY A 326 -13.22 17.18 -21.59
N PRO A 327 -14.05 16.12 -21.53
CA PRO A 327 -14.01 15.16 -20.44
C PRO A 327 -12.65 14.44 -20.40
N GLN A 328 -11.97 14.47 -19.25
CA GLN A 328 -10.72 13.76 -19.02
C GLN A 328 -10.86 12.77 -17.86
N ALA A 329 -10.37 11.55 -18.06
CA ALA A 329 -10.30 10.55 -17.00
C ALA A 329 -9.14 10.86 -16.05
N LYS A 330 -9.46 11.11 -14.78
CA LYS A 330 -8.50 11.11 -13.67
C LYS A 330 -8.57 9.76 -12.99
N ARG A 331 -7.46 9.02 -13.03
CA ARG A 331 -7.37 7.66 -12.51
C ARG A 331 -6.36 7.60 -11.37
N GLY A 332 -6.64 6.80 -10.37
CA GLY A 332 -5.80 6.69 -9.18
C GLY A 332 -6.10 5.45 -8.35
N GLY A 333 -5.67 5.53 -7.10
CA GLY A 333 -5.70 4.42 -6.17
C GLY A 333 -4.34 3.74 -6.05
N SER A 334 -3.95 3.42 -4.80
CA SER A 334 -2.64 2.87 -4.47
C SER A 334 -2.34 1.54 -5.14
N ASP A 335 -3.36 0.77 -5.51
CA ASP A 335 -3.18 -0.56 -6.08
C ASP A 335 -3.27 -0.57 -7.60
N ARG A 336 -3.83 0.49 -8.18
CA ARG A 336 -4.18 0.55 -9.59
C ARG A 336 -3.02 0.20 -10.51
N ASN A 337 -1.89 0.88 -10.32
CA ASN A 337 -0.78 0.78 -11.26
C ASN A 337 -0.05 -0.56 -11.17
N PHE A 338 0.09 -1.15 -9.98
CA PHE A 338 0.72 -2.47 -9.88
C PHE A 338 -0.19 -3.57 -10.45
N LEU A 339 -1.52 -3.46 -10.27
CA LEU A 339 -2.48 -4.36 -10.92
C LEU A 339 -2.44 -4.23 -12.44
N GLN A 340 -2.36 -2.99 -12.96
CA GLN A 340 -2.22 -2.74 -14.39
C GLN A 340 -0.91 -3.33 -14.95
N LEU A 341 0.20 -3.18 -14.22
CA LEU A 341 1.48 -3.76 -14.59
C LEU A 341 1.43 -5.29 -14.63
N ILE A 342 0.82 -5.94 -13.63
CA ILE A 342 0.62 -7.40 -13.61
C ILE A 342 -0.16 -7.86 -14.84
N GLN A 343 -1.24 -7.16 -15.18
CA GLN A 343 -2.02 -7.44 -16.39
C GLN A 343 -1.17 -7.29 -17.66
N ALA A 344 -0.39 -6.22 -17.76
CA ALA A 344 0.46 -5.95 -18.92
C ALA A 344 1.58 -7.00 -19.08
N ILE A 345 2.19 -7.45 -17.98
CA ILE A 345 3.14 -8.58 -17.98
C ILE A 345 2.46 -9.83 -18.55
N GLY A 346 1.24 -10.13 -18.12
CA GLY A 346 0.47 -11.28 -18.61
C GLY A 346 0.28 -11.25 -20.12
N ARG A 347 -0.07 -10.08 -20.68
CA ARG A 347 -0.23 -9.89 -22.12
C ARG A 347 1.06 -10.10 -22.91
N ILE A 348 2.19 -9.55 -22.45
CA ILE A 348 3.47 -9.66 -23.16
C ILE A 348 4.02 -11.10 -23.15
N PHE A 349 3.77 -11.83 -22.07
CA PHE A 349 4.28 -13.18 -21.84
C PHE A 349 3.29 -14.30 -22.17
N ASP A 350 2.10 -13.95 -22.69
CA ASP A 350 1.01 -14.89 -22.97
C ASP A 350 0.65 -15.75 -21.74
N ARG A 351 0.47 -15.08 -20.60
CA ARG A 351 0.09 -15.69 -19.31
C ARG A 351 -1.29 -15.22 -18.89
N GLU A 352 -2.02 -16.15 -18.30
CA GLU A 352 -3.38 -15.95 -17.79
C GLU A 352 -3.38 -15.22 -16.44
N ASN A 353 -2.65 -14.09 -16.36
CA ASN A 353 -2.61 -13.27 -15.15
C ASN A 353 -4.02 -12.79 -14.79
N VAL A 354 -4.29 -12.69 -13.50
CA VAL A 354 -5.62 -12.33 -12.96
C VAL A 354 -5.49 -11.13 -12.03
N THR A 355 -6.26 -10.08 -12.31
CA THR A 355 -6.44 -8.94 -11.41
C THR A 355 -7.71 -9.13 -10.58
N VAL A 356 -7.57 -9.09 -9.26
CA VAL A 356 -8.65 -9.31 -8.31
C VAL A 356 -8.88 -8.04 -7.51
N TYR A 357 -10.13 -7.62 -7.46
CA TYR A 357 -10.55 -6.45 -6.68
C TYR A 357 -11.38 -6.89 -5.47
N ILE A 358 -11.02 -6.39 -4.29
CA ILE A 358 -11.77 -6.60 -3.06
C ILE A 358 -12.57 -5.33 -2.77
N ASP A 359 -13.89 -5.48 -2.67
CA ASP A 359 -14.75 -4.36 -2.28
C ASP A 359 -14.58 -4.08 -0.78
N SER A 360 -13.81 -3.06 -0.46
CA SER A 360 -13.55 -2.61 0.91
C SER A 360 -14.53 -1.55 1.41
N SER A 361 -15.59 -1.23 0.64
CA SER A 361 -16.58 -0.19 0.99
C SER A 361 -17.42 -0.50 2.23
N GLY A 362 -17.47 -1.77 2.66
CA GLY A 362 -18.07 -2.17 3.93
C GLY A 362 -17.24 -1.83 5.18
N GLY A 363 -16.04 -1.26 5.01
CA GLY A 363 -15.16 -0.83 6.10
C GLY A 363 -15.54 0.50 6.75
N GLU A 364 -14.70 0.99 7.65
CA GLU A 364 -14.94 2.24 8.39
C GLU A 364 -14.67 3.51 7.56
N LEU A 365 -13.86 3.37 6.49
CA LEU A 365 -13.51 4.45 5.58
C LEU A 365 -14.62 4.66 4.54
N LYS A 366 -15.23 5.85 4.53
CA LYS A 366 -16.43 6.18 3.73
C LYS A 366 -16.16 6.64 2.30
N ASN A 367 -14.91 6.60 1.84
CA ASN A 367 -14.48 7.07 0.52
C ASN A 367 -14.48 5.98 -0.56
N ARG A 368 -15.07 4.81 -0.27
CA ARG A 368 -15.20 3.67 -1.19
C ARG A 368 -16.68 3.46 -1.51
N LYS A 369 -16.98 3.15 -2.77
CA LYS A 369 -18.35 2.84 -3.22
C LYS A 369 -18.50 1.32 -3.36
N PRO A 370 -19.62 0.74 -2.89
CA PRO A 370 -19.88 -0.68 -3.10
C PRO A 370 -20.03 -0.99 -4.58
N ILE A 371 -19.55 -2.16 -4.99
CA ILE A 371 -19.71 -2.70 -6.33
C ILE A 371 -21.20 -2.98 -6.58
N PRO A 372 -21.83 -2.31 -7.57
CA PRO A 372 -23.24 -2.52 -7.86
C PRO A 372 -23.48 -3.91 -8.44
N LEU A 373 -24.51 -4.59 -7.92
CA LEU A 373 -24.91 -5.93 -8.35
C LEU A 373 -26.31 -5.91 -8.95
N ALA A 374 -26.52 -6.68 -10.01
CA ALA A 374 -27.84 -6.88 -10.62
C ALA A 374 -28.11 -8.36 -10.92
N GLN A 375 -29.38 -8.71 -10.99
CA GLN A 375 -29.83 -10.00 -11.50
C GLN A 375 -30.05 -9.88 -13.01
N VAL A 376 -29.25 -10.59 -13.80
CA VAL A 376 -29.37 -10.67 -15.26
C VAL A 376 -29.53 -12.14 -15.63
N ASP A 377 -30.64 -12.49 -16.28
CA ASP A 377 -30.98 -13.87 -16.66
C ASP A 377 -30.89 -14.89 -15.51
N GLY A 378 -31.30 -14.47 -14.30
CA GLY A 378 -31.28 -15.30 -13.09
C GLY A 378 -29.89 -15.52 -12.49
N LYS A 379 -28.88 -14.78 -12.95
CA LYS A 379 -27.52 -14.78 -12.39
C LYS A 379 -27.20 -13.41 -11.81
N LEU A 380 -26.56 -13.42 -10.64
CA LEU A 380 -26.00 -12.22 -10.05
C LEU A 380 -24.74 -11.82 -10.84
N VAL A 381 -24.66 -10.56 -11.25
CA VAL A 381 -23.52 -10.00 -11.98
C VAL A 381 -23.14 -8.64 -11.37
N ALA A 382 -21.86 -8.30 -11.39
CA ALA A 382 -21.41 -6.94 -11.14
C ALA A 382 -21.66 -6.11 -12.39
N THR A 383 -22.36 -4.98 -12.24
CA THR A 383 -22.72 -4.14 -13.39
C THR A 383 -21.70 -3.05 -13.66
N GLU A 384 -20.94 -2.66 -12.63
CA GLU A 384 -19.96 -1.58 -12.68
C GLU A 384 -18.75 -1.93 -11.81
N GLY A 385 -17.58 -1.40 -12.15
CA GLY A 385 -16.37 -1.48 -11.34
C GLY A 385 -16.30 -0.36 -10.29
N PRO A 386 -15.18 -0.24 -9.55
CA PRO A 386 -14.99 0.80 -8.54
C PRO A 386 -14.74 2.20 -9.11
N GLY A 387 -14.51 2.30 -10.43
CA GLY A 387 -14.30 3.55 -11.16
C GLY A 387 -15.59 4.24 -11.61
N ASP A 388 -15.45 5.39 -12.26
CA ASP A 388 -16.55 6.09 -12.92
C ASP A 388 -17.02 5.26 -14.14
N PRO A 389 -18.31 4.89 -14.24
CA PRO A 389 -18.84 4.12 -15.37
C PRO A 389 -18.67 4.79 -16.74
N LYS A 390 -18.41 6.11 -16.75
CA LYS A 390 -18.10 6.86 -17.98
C LYS A 390 -16.66 6.70 -18.45
N ASP A 391 -15.76 6.18 -17.61
CA ASP A 391 -14.37 5.89 -17.99
C ASP A 391 -14.30 4.57 -18.76
N THR A 392 -14.73 4.58 -20.01
CA THR A 392 -14.78 3.36 -20.86
C THR A 392 -13.42 2.95 -21.42
N ASP A 393 -12.40 3.80 -21.26
CA ASP A 393 -11.06 3.62 -21.81
C ASP A 393 -10.02 3.28 -20.72
N ASP A 394 -10.45 2.79 -19.54
CA ASP A 394 -9.52 2.37 -18.49
C ASP A 394 -8.70 1.16 -18.96
N PRO A 395 -7.35 1.27 -19.06
CA PRO A 395 -6.52 0.16 -19.51
C PRO A 395 -6.48 -1.00 -18.50
N LEU A 396 -6.83 -0.76 -17.24
CA LEU A 396 -6.94 -1.80 -16.21
C LEU A 396 -8.30 -2.50 -16.34
N THR A 397 -8.28 -3.78 -16.65
CA THR A 397 -9.44 -4.67 -16.51
C THR A 397 -9.31 -5.38 -15.17
N LEU A 398 -10.36 -5.33 -14.34
CA LEU A 398 -10.47 -6.14 -13.13
C LEU A 398 -11.16 -7.45 -13.49
N ASN A 399 -10.44 -8.57 -13.43
CA ASN A 399 -10.97 -9.86 -13.90
C ASN A 399 -12.03 -10.43 -12.96
N LEU A 400 -11.78 -10.35 -11.65
CA LEU A 400 -12.62 -10.91 -10.59
C LEU A 400 -12.87 -9.87 -9.50
N VAL A 401 -14.09 -9.83 -8.97
CA VAL A 401 -14.44 -8.94 -7.85
C VAL A 401 -15.06 -9.71 -6.68
N PHE A 402 -14.70 -9.30 -5.47
CA PHE A 402 -15.31 -9.75 -4.22
C PHE A 402 -16.18 -8.62 -3.65
N PRO A 403 -17.47 -8.51 -4.06
CA PRO A 403 -18.36 -7.44 -3.60
C PRO A 403 -18.72 -7.54 -2.11
N ASP A 404 -18.57 -8.72 -1.52
CA ASP A 404 -18.80 -8.97 -0.09
C ASP A 404 -17.53 -8.71 0.77
N GLY A 405 -16.48 -8.15 0.16
CA GLY A 405 -15.24 -7.74 0.79
C GLY A 405 -14.29 -8.84 1.25
N TYR A 406 -13.31 -8.43 2.07
CA TYR A 406 -12.10 -9.20 2.40
C TYR A 406 -12.40 -10.57 3.03
N ARG A 407 -13.48 -10.71 3.81
CA ARG A 407 -13.80 -11.99 4.46
C ARG A 407 -14.08 -13.09 3.44
N LYS A 408 -14.80 -12.78 2.36
CA LYS A 408 -15.07 -13.75 1.28
C LYS A 408 -13.84 -14.07 0.47
N TYR A 409 -12.93 -13.11 0.31
CA TYR A 409 -11.61 -13.38 -0.25
C TYR A 409 -10.80 -14.33 0.63
N CYS A 410 -10.69 -14.06 1.93
CA CYS A 410 -9.99 -14.91 2.88
C CYS A 410 -10.57 -16.34 2.91
N GLU A 411 -11.90 -16.49 2.93
CA GLU A 411 -12.57 -17.81 2.86
C GLU A 411 -12.20 -18.58 1.57
N ALA A 412 -12.18 -17.89 0.42
CA ALA A 412 -11.79 -18.49 -0.85
C ALA A 412 -10.30 -18.89 -0.86
N PHE A 413 -9.42 -18.01 -0.39
CA PHE A 413 -7.99 -18.28 -0.28
C PHE A 413 -7.70 -19.47 0.65
N GLN A 414 -8.34 -19.53 1.83
CA GLN A 414 -8.25 -20.66 2.76
C GLN A 414 -8.75 -21.97 2.13
N THR A 415 -9.81 -21.91 1.31
CA THR A 415 -10.32 -23.08 0.60
C THR A 415 -9.31 -23.58 -0.43
N ALA A 416 -8.69 -22.67 -1.19
CA ALA A 416 -7.64 -23.01 -2.15
C ALA A 416 -6.41 -23.59 -1.46
N ALA A 417 -5.97 -23.01 -0.33
CA ALA A 417 -4.86 -23.52 0.48
C ALA A 417 -5.08 -24.98 0.89
N LYS A 418 -6.26 -25.31 1.41
CA LYS A 418 -6.63 -26.67 1.81
C LYS A 418 -6.59 -27.64 0.62
N ARG A 419 -7.07 -27.21 -0.55
CA ARG A 419 -7.01 -28.04 -1.77
C ARG A 419 -5.58 -28.27 -2.23
N ARG A 420 -4.74 -27.24 -2.22
CA ARG A 420 -3.33 -27.30 -2.61
C ARG A 420 -2.53 -28.25 -1.70
N GLN A 421 -2.76 -28.21 -0.40
CA GLN A 421 -2.12 -29.13 0.56
C GLN A 421 -2.56 -30.59 0.40
N ASN A 422 -3.82 -30.83 0.03
CA ASN A 422 -4.36 -32.19 -0.14
C ASN A 422 -4.05 -32.82 -1.51
N GLY A 423 -3.68 -31.99 -2.51
CA GLY A 423 -3.34 -32.42 -3.86
C GLY A 423 -1.84 -32.46 -4.17
N GLY A 424 -1.00 -32.04 -3.21
CA GLY A 424 0.47 -32.06 -3.30
C GLY A 424 1.10 -33.39 -2.91
#